data_AF-A0A2V1CIZ5-F1
#
_entry.id   AF-A0A2V1CIZ5-F1
#
_cell.length_a   1.000
_cell.length_b   1.000
_cell.length_c   1.000
_cell.angle_alpha   90.00
_cell.angle_beta   90.00
_cell.angle_gamma   90.00
#
_symmetry.space_group_name_H-M   'P 1'
#
loop_
_entity.id
_entity.type
_entity.pdbx_description
1 polymer ?
#
loop_
_entity_poly.entity_id
_entity_poly.type
_entity_poly.pdbx_seq_one_letter_code
_entity_poly.pdbx_strand_id
1 'polypeptide(L)'
;MGAYIGCDQEMVSSRHRPELTYHNNMSTTDSALIRTIGYIATTVAVTYCHKRGKAFTPARLGLSLLQNVLLMMGIDDTDLKISTHLDKLWILYADHELSCSTAASLHVASTLTDPISCFLAAVIAGSGPLHAGAIELCYDGLGLLGTVDTVPVYINAVKAKQFRLFGYGHRVYKARDPRVGLIEELMEANREAIDENPLLQVAMEIDRVANTDPYFVERKLKVNVDLYGCFIYTAMGIDRVIIPGVMLISRAGGVMAHWREAMSQPIKIWRPMQKYKL
;
A
#
# COMPACT_ATOMS: atom_id res chain seq x y z
N MET A 1 12.28 8.60 -10.85
CA MET A 1 12.84 9.93 -10.55
C MET A 1 13.45 10.58 -11.79
N GLY A 2 14.47 9.99 -12.43
CA GLY A 2 15.14 10.58 -13.61
C GLY A 2 14.20 10.88 -14.80
N ALA A 3 13.28 9.95 -15.12
CA ALA A 3 12.30 10.17 -16.19
C ALA A 3 11.36 11.36 -15.94
N TYR A 4 11.06 11.69 -14.68
CA TYR A 4 10.15 12.80 -14.35
C TYR A 4 10.87 14.14 -14.29
N ILE A 5 12.10 14.15 -13.75
CA ILE A 5 12.98 15.32 -13.77
C ILE A 5 13.26 15.76 -15.21
N GLY A 6 13.29 14.83 -16.18
CA GLY A 6 13.51 15.19 -17.58
C GLY A 6 12.30 15.81 -18.29
N CYS A 7 11.07 15.67 -17.76
CA CYS A 7 9.84 15.87 -18.54
C CYS A 7 8.86 16.88 -17.96
N ASP A 8 8.85 17.12 -16.65
CA ASP A 8 7.95 18.10 -16.01
C ASP A 8 8.71 19.40 -15.68
N GLN A 9 8.60 20.40 -16.55
CA GLN A 9 9.29 21.69 -16.38
C GLN A 9 8.87 22.43 -15.10
N GLU A 10 7.62 22.27 -14.65
CA GLU A 10 7.12 22.94 -13.45
C GLU A 10 7.78 22.33 -12.20
N MET A 11 7.86 21.00 -12.14
CA MET A 11 8.61 20.26 -11.10
C MET A 11 10.11 20.53 -11.12
N VAL A 12 10.71 20.69 -12.29
CA VAL A 12 12.15 21.00 -12.40
C VAL A 12 12.42 22.41 -11.89
N SER A 13 11.55 23.36 -12.26
CA SER A 13 11.73 24.75 -11.88
C SER A 13 11.60 24.98 -10.37
N SER A 14 10.79 24.18 -9.67
CA SER A 14 10.57 24.28 -8.23
C SER A 14 11.77 23.86 -7.37
N ARG A 15 12.71 23.09 -7.94
CA ARG A 15 13.89 22.59 -7.21
C ARG A 15 15.11 23.48 -7.33
N HIS A 16 15.14 24.33 -8.36
CA HIS A 16 16.34 25.07 -8.76
C HIS A 16 16.18 26.58 -8.62
N ARG A 17 15.11 27.03 -7.96
CA ARG A 17 14.84 28.46 -7.67
C ARG A 17 14.83 28.70 -6.17
N PRO A 18 15.21 29.91 -5.71
CA PRO A 18 15.10 30.30 -4.31
C PRO A 18 13.66 30.60 -3.86
N GLU A 19 12.68 30.51 -4.77
CA GLU A 19 11.28 30.81 -4.52
C GLU A 19 10.55 29.61 -3.90
N LEU A 20 9.61 29.90 -3.01
CA LEU A 20 8.76 28.87 -2.42
C LEU A 20 7.62 28.51 -3.38
N THR A 21 7.83 27.52 -4.24
CA THR A 21 6.86 27.17 -5.29
C THR A 21 5.50 26.71 -4.76
N TYR A 22 5.51 25.84 -3.74
CA TYR A 22 4.29 25.19 -3.24
C TYR A 22 3.74 25.78 -1.94
N HIS A 23 4.63 26.27 -1.06
CA HIS A 23 4.24 26.76 0.26
C HIS A 23 3.25 27.93 0.16
N ASN A 24 2.11 27.82 0.86
CA ASN A 24 0.97 28.76 0.79
C ASN A 24 0.42 29.04 -0.62
N ASN A 25 0.72 28.17 -1.60
CA ASN A 25 0.21 28.27 -2.96
C ASN A 25 -0.60 27.01 -3.30
N MET A 26 -1.84 26.95 -2.80
CA MET A 26 -2.68 25.74 -2.89
C MET A 26 -3.06 25.38 -4.32
N SER A 27 -3.20 26.35 -5.23
CA SER A 27 -3.45 26.07 -6.65
C SER A 27 -2.30 25.26 -7.28
N THR A 28 -1.06 25.70 -7.05
CA THR A 28 0.14 25.02 -7.57
C THR A 28 0.37 23.69 -6.86
N THR A 29 0.12 23.66 -5.54
CA THR A 29 0.16 22.45 -4.71
C THR A 29 -0.79 21.39 -5.27
N ASP A 30 -2.08 21.72 -5.45
CA ASP A 30 -3.12 20.79 -5.89
C ASP A 30 -2.86 20.28 -7.31
N SER A 31 -2.40 21.14 -8.22
CA SER A 31 -1.96 20.74 -9.56
C SER A 31 -0.80 19.73 -9.51
N ALA A 32 0.21 19.97 -8.66
CA ALA A 32 1.34 19.07 -8.50
C ALA A 32 0.96 17.72 -7.89
N LEU A 33 -0.03 17.68 -6.99
CA LEU A 33 -0.56 16.42 -6.43
C LEU A 33 -1.22 15.55 -7.50
N ILE A 34 -2.08 16.15 -8.33
CA ILE A 34 -2.77 15.44 -9.43
C ILE A 34 -1.74 14.85 -10.40
N ARG A 35 -0.73 15.64 -10.81
CA ARG A 35 0.36 15.16 -11.65
C ARG A 35 1.14 14.01 -11.00
N THR A 36 1.46 14.15 -9.71
CA THR A 36 2.20 13.12 -8.95
C THR A 36 1.46 11.79 -8.93
N ILE A 37 0.15 11.79 -8.65
CA ILE A 37 -0.68 10.57 -8.68
C ILE A 37 -0.68 9.95 -10.08
N GLY A 38 -0.85 10.77 -11.13
CA GLY A 38 -0.78 10.30 -12.52
C GLY A 38 0.58 9.67 -12.88
N TYR A 39 1.68 10.25 -12.40
CA TYR A 39 3.03 9.72 -12.61
C TYR A 39 3.24 8.38 -11.93
N ILE A 40 2.80 8.24 -10.67
CA ILE A 40 2.86 6.99 -9.92
C ILE A 40 2.07 5.90 -10.66
N ALA A 41 0.82 6.20 -11.03
CA ALA A 41 -0.09 5.28 -11.71
C ALA A 41 0.50 4.79 -13.04
N THR A 42 0.98 5.71 -13.88
CA THR A 42 1.60 5.38 -15.17
C THR A 42 2.84 4.52 -14.98
N THR A 43 3.63 4.78 -13.96
CA THR A 43 4.92 4.09 -13.76
C THR A 43 4.76 2.69 -13.24
N VAL A 44 3.79 2.49 -12.35
CA VAL A 44 3.38 1.15 -11.92
C VAL A 44 2.91 0.35 -13.14
N ALA A 45 2.06 0.93 -13.99
CA ALA A 45 1.56 0.27 -15.20
C ALA A 45 2.67 -0.07 -16.21
N VAL A 46 3.54 0.88 -16.56
CA VAL A 46 4.69 0.65 -17.46
C VAL A 46 5.61 -0.44 -16.90
N THR A 47 5.89 -0.41 -15.59
CA THR A 47 6.73 -1.41 -14.93
C THR A 47 6.11 -2.81 -15.03
N TYR A 48 4.79 -2.93 -14.85
CA TYR A 48 4.07 -4.19 -15.01
C TYR A 48 4.14 -4.69 -16.46
N CYS A 49 3.83 -3.83 -17.43
CA CYS A 49 3.88 -4.18 -18.84
C CYS A 49 5.27 -4.68 -19.24
N HIS A 50 6.32 -3.98 -18.80
CA HIS A 50 7.71 -4.40 -19.02
C HIS A 50 8.01 -5.77 -18.40
N LYS A 51 7.64 -5.98 -17.12
CA LYS A 51 7.86 -7.27 -16.42
C LYS A 51 7.14 -8.45 -17.08
N ARG A 52 6.00 -8.21 -17.72
CA ARG A 52 5.16 -9.25 -18.33
C ARG A 52 5.23 -9.32 -19.86
N GLY A 53 6.08 -8.51 -20.47
CA GLY A 53 6.16 -8.42 -21.94
C GLY A 53 4.85 -7.98 -22.59
N LYS A 54 3.99 -7.25 -21.86
CA LYS A 54 2.73 -6.71 -22.38
C LYS A 54 2.97 -5.36 -23.04
N ALA A 55 2.15 -5.03 -24.04
CA ALA A 55 2.11 -3.68 -24.57
C ALA A 55 1.53 -2.71 -23.53
N PHE A 56 2.10 -1.52 -23.43
CA PHE A 56 1.53 -0.43 -22.63
C PHE A 56 0.48 0.31 -23.45
N THR A 57 -0.72 0.46 -22.89
CA THR A 57 -1.79 1.27 -23.50
C THR A 57 -1.80 2.65 -22.84
N PRO A 58 -1.78 3.77 -23.58
CA PRO A 58 -1.90 5.09 -22.96
C PRO A 58 -3.23 5.28 -22.21
N ALA A 59 -3.20 6.08 -21.14
CA ALA A 59 -4.40 6.46 -20.40
C ALA A 59 -5.42 7.18 -21.30
N ARG A 60 -6.70 7.05 -20.96
CA ARG A 60 -7.83 7.62 -21.68
C ARG A 60 -8.61 8.60 -20.79
N LEU A 61 -8.94 9.77 -21.35
CA LEU A 61 -9.83 10.73 -20.71
C LEU A 61 -11.23 10.13 -20.51
N GLY A 62 -11.89 10.47 -19.40
CA GLY A 62 -13.23 9.99 -19.05
C GLY A 62 -13.25 8.68 -18.27
N LEU A 63 -12.12 7.99 -18.12
CA LEU A 63 -11.99 6.85 -17.21
C LEU A 63 -11.53 7.30 -15.81
N SER A 64 -11.94 6.56 -14.77
CA SER A 64 -11.43 6.76 -13.42
C SER A 64 -9.92 6.45 -13.33
N LEU A 65 -9.27 6.87 -12.24
CA LEU A 65 -7.85 6.58 -12.01
C LEU A 65 -7.57 5.08 -12.10
N LEU A 66 -8.40 4.28 -11.43
CA LEU A 66 -8.25 2.85 -11.34
C LEU A 66 -8.51 2.15 -12.67
N GLN A 67 -9.57 2.55 -13.39
CA GLN A 67 -9.84 2.06 -14.75
C GLN A 67 -8.68 2.38 -15.69
N ASN A 68 -8.08 3.57 -15.57
CA ASN A 68 -6.89 3.92 -16.33
C ASN A 68 -5.69 3.04 -15.96
N VAL A 69 -5.47 2.71 -14.68
CA VAL A 69 -4.40 1.80 -14.27
C VAL A 69 -4.58 0.41 -14.88
N LEU A 70 -5.78 -0.16 -14.81
CA LEU A 70 -6.09 -1.47 -15.40
C LEU A 70 -5.93 -1.46 -16.92
N LEU A 71 -6.45 -0.42 -17.60
CA LEU A 71 -6.28 -0.21 -19.03
C LEU A 71 -4.80 -0.15 -19.42
N MET A 72 -4.02 0.68 -18.72
CA MET A 72 -2.59 0.85 -19.02
C MET A 72 -1.80 -0.45 -18.82
N MET A 73 -2.22 -1.29 -17.88
CA MET A 73 -1.64 -2.61 -17.60
C MET A 73 -2.09 -3.71 -18.57
N GLY A 74 -3.07 -3.44 -19.44
CA GLY A 74 -3.69 -4.46 -20.29
C GLY A 74 -4.40 -5.53 -19.46
N ILE A 75 -5.11 -5.11 -18.41
CA ILE A 75 -6.04 -5.94 -17.64
C ILE A 75 -7.45 -5.60 -18.14
N ASP A 76 -8.17 -6.62 -18.59
CA ASP A 76 -9.57 -6.47 -19.01
C ASP A 76 -10.46 -6.32 -17.77
N ASP A 77 -11.25 -5.27 -17.75
CA ASP A 77 -12.22 -4.92 -16.71
C ASP A 77 -13.50 -4.38 -17.36
N THR A 78 -13.88 -4.95 -18.51
CA THR A 78 -15.05 -4.50 -19.28
C THR A 78 -16.36 -4.63 -18.47
N ASP A 79 -16.45 -5.61 -17.57
CA ASP A 79 -17.60 -5.80 -16.68
C ASP A 79 -17.53 -4.97 -15.38
N LEU A 80 -16.46 -4.17 -15.20
CA LEU A 80 -16.18 -3.32 -14.03
C LEU A 80 -16.07 -4.08 -12.71
N LYS A 81 -15.93 -5.41 -12.73
CA LYS A 81 -15.86 -6.21 -11.51
C LYS A 81 -14.58 -5.92 -10.73
N ILE A 82 -13.44 -5.81 -11.43
CA ILE A 82 -12.14 -5.58 -10.82
C ILE A 82 -12.07 -4.15 -10.28
N SER A 83 -12.41 -3.14 -11.10
CA SER A 83 -12.33 -1.74 -10.63
C SER A 83 -13.29 -1.46 -9.48
N THR A 84 -14.52 -1.97 -9.49
CA THR A 84 -15.48 -1.72 -8.39
C THR A 84 -14.99 -2.30 -7.06
N HIS A 85 -14.43 -3.51 -7.07
CA HIS A 85 -13.88 -4.14 -5.86
C HIS A 85 -12.58 -3.48 -5.40
N LEU A 86 -11.69 -3.15 -6.34
CA LEU A 86 -10.44 -2.45 -6.03
C LEU A 86 -10.69 -1.03 -5.50
N ASP A 87 -11.74 -0.34 -5.94
CA ASP A 87 -12.07 1.01 -5.44
C ASP A 87 -12.43 0.97 -3.95
N LYS A 88 -13.28 0.00 -3.53
CA LYS A 88 -13.57 -0.28 -2.11
C LYS A 88 -12.29 -0.55 -1.32
N LEU A 89 -11.40 -1.38 -1.89
CA LEU A 89 -10.13 -1.74 -1.25
C LEU A 89 -9.18 -0.55 -1.16
N TRP A 90 -9.14 0.31 -2.19
CA TRP A 90 -8.29 1.50 -2.23
C TRP A 90 -8.73 2.55 -1.22
N ILE A 91 -10.03 2.68 -0.96
CA ILE A 91 -10.56 3.53 0.12
C ILE A 91 -10.02 3.06 1.48
N LEU A 92 -9.99 1.74 1.73
CA LEU A 92 -9.45 1.19 3.00
C LEU A 92 -7.96 1.47 3.20
N TYR A 93 -7.19 1.53 2.11
CA TYR A 93 -5.75 1.74 2.13
C TYR A 93 -5.32 3.17 1.78
N ALA A 94 -6.27 4.09 1.61
CA ALA A 94 -6.01 5.45 1.17
C ALA A 94 -5.08 6.19 2.14
N ASP A 95 -5.35 6.03 3.45
CA ASP A 95 -4.51 6.57 4.51
C ASP A 95 -4.42 5.64 5.73
N HIS A 96 -3.35 5.82 6.50
CA HIS A 96 -3.10 5.09 7.75
C HIS A 96 -2.28 5.94 8.72
N GLU A 97 -2.72 7.20 8.90
CA GLU A 97 -2.14 8.19 9.81
C GLU A 97 -0.64 8.43 9.54
N LEU A 98 0.10 8.79 10.60
CA LEU A 98 1.55 8.98 10.61
C LEU A 98 2.30 7.64 10.65
N SER A 99 2.04 6.81 9.64
CA SER A 99 2.83 5.60 9.37
C SER A 99 4.31 5.93 9.10
N CYS A 100 5.20 4.94 9.14
CA CYS A 100 6.63 5.18 8.89
C CYS A 100 6.89 5.78 7.49
N SER A 101 6.15 5.36 6.47
CA SER A 101 6.22 5.94 5.13
C SER A 101 5.70 7.39 5.10
N THR A 102 4.57 7.68 5.75
CA THR A 102 4.05 9.06 5.90
C THR A 102 5.06 9.97 6.61
N ALA A 103 5.65 9.50 7.71
CA ALA A 103 6.61 10.26 8.50
C ALA A 103 7.90 10.55 7.70
N ALA A 104 8.37 9.58 6.91
CA ALA A 104 9.51 9.77 6.01
C ALA A 104 9.22 10.82 4.93
N SER A 105 8.03 10.77 4.32
CA SER A 105 7.57 11.79 3.38
C SER A 105 7.54 13.18 4.02
N LEU A 106 6.94 13.32 5.22
CA LEU A 106 6.88 14.61 5.92
C LEU A 106 8.24 15.14 6.37
N HIS A 107 9.17 14.25 6.75
CA HIS A 107 10.54 14.66 7.06
C HIS A 107 11.21 15.30 5.86
N VAL A 108 11.06 14.70 4.68
CA VAL A 108 11.57 15.26 3.42
C VAL A 108 10.79 16.52 3.01
N ALA A 109 9.47 16.53 3.18
CA ALA A 109 8.61 17.68 2.92
C ALA A 109 8.98 18.91 3.77
N SER A 110 9.56 18.72 4.96
CA SER A 110 10.02 19.82 5.82
C SER A 110 11.15 20.66 5.18
N THR A 111 11.77 20.15 4.10
CA THR A 111 12.73 20.89 3.26
C THR A 111 12.07 21.71 2.16
N LEU A 112 10.73 21.65 2.05
CA LEU A 112 9.89 22.27 1.02
C LEU A 112 10.12 21.73 -0.40
N THR A 113 10.61 20.49 -0.51
CA THR A 113 10.74 19.82 -1.80
C THR A 113 9.40 19.37 -2.37
N ASP A 114 9.42 19.01 -3.65
CA ASP A 114 8.25 18.65 -4.44
C ASP A 114 7.56 17.34 -3.98
N PRO A 115 6.28 17.15 -4.33
CA PRO A 115 5.50 16.02 -3.83
C PRO A 115 6.01 14.66 -4.33
N ILE A 116 6.58 14.55 -5.54
CA ILE A 116 7.08 13.25 -6.03
C ILE A 116 8.36 12.84 -5.28
N SER A 117 9.25 13.78 -4.93
CA SER A 117 10.40 13.51 -4.07
C SER A 117 9.97 13.03 -2.68
N CYS A 118 8.96 13.68 -2.09
CA CYS A 118 8.40 13.28 -0.81
C CYS A 118 7.76 11.88 -0.89
N PHE A 119 7.03 11.60 -1.97
CA PHE A 119 6.44 10.29 -2.19
C PHE A 119 7.49 9.18 -2.35
N LEU A 120 8.59 9.45 -3.07
CA LEU A 120 9.70 8.50 -3.18
C LEU A 120 10.30 8.15 -1.81
N ALA A 121 10.40 9.12 -0.89
CA ALA A 121 10.83 8.85 0.48
C ALA A 121 9.84 7.92 1.21
N ALA A 122 8.53 8.11 1.02
CA ALA A 122 7.52 7.18 1.52
C ALA A 122 7.66 5.77 0.93
N VAL A 123 7.93 5.65 -0.39
CA VAL A 123 8.17 4.34 -1.04
C VAL A 123 9.38 3.65 -0.41
N ILE A 124 10.49 4.35 -0.26
CA ILE A 124 11.74 3.79 0.28
C ILE A 124 11.52 3.29 1.70
N ALA A 125 10.96 4.14 2.57
CA ALA A 125 10.67 3.78 3.95
C ALA A 125 9.61 2.66 4.06
N GLY A 126 8.63 2.66 3.16
CA GLY A 126 7.55 1.68 3.13
C GLY A 126 7.94 0.33 2.57
N SER A 127 8.98 0.24 1.73
CA SER A 127 9.37 -1.02 1.06
C SER A 127 10.06 -2.03 1.98
N GLY A 128 10.44 -1.64 3.20
CA GLY A 128 11.13 -2.52 4.14
C GLY A 128 10.24 -3.66 4.67
N PRO A 129 10.86 -4.74 5.20
CA PRO A 129 10.15 -5.93 5.70
C PRO A 129 9.31 -5.67 6.96
N LEU A 130 9.52 -4.54 7.63
CA LEU A 130 8.73 -4.09 8.78
C LEU A 130 7.55 -3.20 8.39
N HIS A 131 7.31 -3.02 7.09
CA HIS A 131 6.21 -2.23 6.53
C HIS A 131 5.59 -3.00 5.35
N ALA A 132 5.51 -2.42 4.14
CA ALA A 132 4.83 -3.06 3.01
C ALA A 132 5.55 -4.33 2.53
N GLY A 133 6.87 -4.44 2.74
CA GLY A 133 7.62 -5.66 2.46
C GLY A 133 7.15 -6.88 3.28
N ALA A 134 6.41 -6.66 4.38
CA ALA A 134 5.79 -7.74 5.15
C ALA A 134 4.75 -8.53 4.35
N ILE A 135 4.16 -7.93 3.32
CA ILE A 135 3.17 -8.60 2.44
C ILE A 135 3.82 -9.74 1.68
N GLU A 136 4.97 -9.49 1.05
CA GLU A 136 5.72 -10.53 0.33
C GLU A 136 6.20 -11.63 1.27
N LEU A 137 6.66 -11.26 2.47
CA LEU A 137 7.03 -12.24 3.51
C LEU A 137 5.84 -13.07 3.98
N CYS A 138 4.63 -12.51 4.01
CA CYS A 138 3.41 -13.25 4.32
C CYS A 138 3.11 -14.29 3.25
N TYR A 139 3.16 -13.90 1.97
CA TYR A 139 3.00 -14.83 0.85
C TYR A 139 4.03 -15.95 0.85
N ASP A 140 5.31 -15.62 1.06
CA ASP A 140 6.39 -16.61 1.11
C ASP A 140 6.23 -17.53 2.32
N GLY A 141 5.87 -16.98 3.49
CA GLY A 141 5.61 -17.75 4.69
C GLY A 141 4.46 -18.73 4.51
N LEU A 142 3.33 -18.28 3.95
CA LEU A 142 2.18 -19.15 3.65
C LEU A 142 2.53 -20.20 2.59
N GLY A 143 3.35 -19.85 1.59
CA GLY A 143 3.86 -20.80 0.60
C GLY A 143 4.73 -21.90 1.20
N LEU A 144 5.55 -21.58 2.21
CA LEU A 144 6.35 -22.58 2.94
C LEU A 144 5.50 -23.52 3.79
N LEU A 145 4.35 -23.07 4.29
CA LEU A 145 3.40 -23.92 5.00
C LEU A 145 2.73 -24.94 4.07
N GLY A 146 2.49 -24.55 2.81
CA GLY A 146 1.97 -25.42 1.76
C GLY A 146 0.49 -25.76 1.94
N THR A 147 0.17 -26.61 2.93
CA THR A 147 -1.20 -27.10 3.18
C THR A 147 -1.70 -26.73 4.57
N VAL A 148 -3.02 -26.80 4.75
CA VAL A 148 -3.70 -26.53 6.03
C VAL A 148 -3.21 -27.41 7.18
N ASP A 149 -2.70 -28.62 6.90
CA ASP A 149 -2.24 -29.58 7.90
C ASP A 149 -1.02 -29.10 8.71
N THR A 150 -0.25 -28.15 8.15
CA THR A 150 0.95 -27.61 8.82
C THR A 150 0.62 -26.43 9.74
N VAL A 151 -0.59 -25.88 9.67
CA VAL A 151 -1.01 -24.70 10.45
C VAL A 151 -0.85 -24.91 11.97
N PRO A 152 -1.25 -26.05 12.57
CA PRO A 152 -1.05 -26.26 14.00
C PRO A 152 0.43 -26.18 14.44
N VAL A 153 1.35 -26.70 13.61
CA VAL A 153 2.80 -26.63 13.86
C VAL A 153 3.29 -25.19 13.79
N TYR A 154 2.85 -24.44 12.78
CA TYR A 154 3.19 -23.03 12.61
C TYR A 154 2.70 -22.17 13.78
N ILE A 155 1.47 -22.37 14.22
CA ILE A 155 0.91 -21.67 15.38
C ILE A 155 1.72 -21.96 16.65
N ASN A 156 2.18 -23.20 16.85
CA ASN A 156 3.07 -23.52 17.96
C ASN A 156 4.43 -22.83 17.85
N ALA A 157 5.01 -22.74 16.65
CA ALA A 157 6.26 -22.02 16.42
C ALA A 157 6.13 -20.50 16.66
N VAL A 158 5.00 -19.90 16.28
CA VAL A 158 4.65 -18.51 16.61
C VAL A 158 4.58 -18.33 18.13
N LYS A 159 3.89 -19.22 18.86
CA LYS A 159 3.81 -19.17 20.33
C LYS A 159 5.18 -19.29 20.99
N ALA A 160 6.08 -20.09 20.40
CA ALA A 160 7.48 -20.23 20.79
C ALA A 160 8.37 -19.02 20.39
N LYS A 161 7.79 -17.98 19.78
CA LYS A 161 8.46 -16.76 19.31
C LYS A 161 9.55 -17.01 18.25
N GLN A 162 9.45 -18.13 17.53
CA GLN A 162 10.33 -18.42 16.39
C GLN A 162 9.93 -17.58 15.16
N PHE A 163 8.63 -17.29 15.04
CA PHE A 163 8.06 -16.47 13.98
C PHE A 163 7.06 -15.44 14.53
N ARG A 164 6.77 -14.40 13.75
CA ARG A 164 5.64 -13.50 14.00
C ARG A 164 4.46 -13.95 13.15
N LEU A 165 3.26 -13.93 13.73
CA LEU A 165 2.03 -14.13 12.97
C LEU A 165 1.64 -12.83 12.27
N PHE A 166 1.96 -12.73 10.99
CA PHE A 166 1.53 -11.62 10.14
C PHE A 166 0.01 -11.58 10.02
N GLY A 167 -0.56 -10.38 9.88
CA GLY A 167 -2.02 -10.21 9.79
C GLY A 167 -2.78 -10.38 11.12
N TYR A 168 -2.07 -10.51 12.25
CA TYR A 168 -2.66 -10.69 13.58
C TYR A 168 -2.17 -9.67 14.60
N GLY A 169 -3.10 -9.14 15.37
CA GLY A 169 -2.89 -8.05 16.31
C GLY A 169 -2.81 -6.68 15.64
N HIS A 170 -3.10 -5.63 16.39
CA HIS A 170 -2.98 -4.26 15.90
C HIS A 170 -2.39 -3.36 17.00
N ARG A 171 -1.59 -2.38 16.57
CA ARG A 171 -1.02 -1.40 17.52
C ARG A 171 -2.13 -0.53 18.13
N VAL A 172 -3.10 -0.13 17.31
CA VAL A 172 -4.23 0.72 17.71
C VAL A 172 -5.45 -0.09 18.14
N TYR A 173 -5.79 -1.18 17.44
CA TYR A 173 -7.03 -1.92 17.68
C TYR A 173 -6.77 -3.09 18.63
N LYS A 174 -7.49 -3.13 19.76
CA LYS A 174 -7.51 -4.26 20.71
C LYS A 174 -8.78 -5.11 20.61
N ALA A 175 -9.68 -4.70 19.72
CA ALA A 175 -10.88 -5.41 19.30
C ALA A 175 -10.76 -5.75 17.81
N ARG A 176 -11.83 -6.30 17.21
CA ARG A 176 -11.90 -6.54 15.76
C ARG A 176 -11.56 -5.27 14.99
N ASP A 177 -10.65 -5.37 14.03
CA ASP A 177 -10.30 -4.28 13.14
C ASP A 177 -11.55 -3.90 12.31
N PRO A 178 -12.02 -2.63 12.34
CA PRO A 178 -13.26 -2.23 11.69
C PRO A 178 -13.23 -2.42 10.17
N ARG A 179 -12.04 -2.53 9.57
CA ARG A 179 -11.87 -2.73 8.11
C ARG A 179 -12.12 -4.16 7.68
N VAL A 180 -12.02 -5.13 8.60
CA VAL A 180 -12.16 -6.56 8.29
C VAL A 180 -13.54 -6.89 7.73
N GLY A 181 -14.60 -6.18 8.13
CA GLY A 181 -15.94 -6.43 7.59
C GLY A 181 -16.05 -6.21 6.08
N LEU A 182 -15.41 -5.16 5.55
CA LEU A 182 -15.40 -4.90 4.10
C LEU A 182 -14.51 -5.90 3.34
N ILE A 183 -13.43 -6.36 3.96
CA ILE A 183 -12.59 -7.43 3.41
C ILE A 183 -13.40 -8.73 3.29
N GLU A 184 -14.17 -9.10 4.30
CA GLU A 184 -15.05 -10.28 4.24
C GLU A 184 -16.11 -10.17 3.15
N GLU A 185 -16.72 -8.99 2.96
CA GLU A 185 -17.65 -8.73 1.86
C GLU A 185 -16.97 -8.95 0.50
N LEU A 186 -15.75 -8.43 0.32
CA LEU A 186 -14.97 -8.63 -0.90
C LEU A 186 -14.54 -10.09 -1.08
N MET A 187 -14.26 -10.81 0.01
CA MET A 187 -13.98 -12.24 -0.06
C MET A 187 -15.21 -13.01 -0.53
N GLU A 188 -16.39 -12.73 0.02
CA GLU A 188 -17.63 -13.35 -0.43
C GLU A 188 -17.90 -13.11 -1.92
N ALA A 189 -17.73 -11.87 -2.38
CA ALA A 189 -17.95 -11.49 -3.77
C ALA A 189 -16.97 -12.15 -4.77
N ASN A 190 -15.87 -12.72 -4.27
CA ASN A 190 -14.85 -13.42 -5.06
C ASN A 190 -14.62 -14.86 -4.57
N ARG A 191 -15.62 -15.47 -3.91
CA ARG A 191 -15.52 -16.76 -3.24
C ARG A 191 -14.94 -17.88 -4.10
N GLU A 192 -15.38 -18.02 -5.35
CA GLU A 192 -14.88 -19.06 -6.26
C GLU A 192 -13.35 -19.01 -6.42
N ALA A 193 -12.80 -17.82 -6.72
CA ALA A 193 -11.36 -17.62 -6.86
C ALA A 193 -10.59 -17.77 -5.53
N ILE A 194 -11.27 -17.57 -4.40
CA ILE A 194 -10.71 -17.73 -3.06
C ILE A 194 -10.63 -19.19 -2.66
N ASP A 195 -11.69 -19.96 -2.94
CA ASP A 195 -11.78 -21.38 -2.63
C ASP A 195 -10.75 -22.17 -3.45
N GLU A 196 -10.44 -21.72 -4.68
CA GLU A 196 -9.39 -22.29 -5.53
C GLU A 196 -7.96 -21.88 -5.12
N ASN A 197 -7.78 -20.90 -4.22
CA ASN A 197 -6.47 -20.38 -3.84
C ASN A 197 -5.89 -21.09 -2.60
N PRO A 198 -4.90 -21.98 -2.73
CA PRO A 198 -4.39 -22.77 -1.61
C PRO A 198 -3.74 -21.92 -0.50
N LEU A 199 -3.11 -20.80 -0.86
CA LEU A 199 -2.49 -19.91 0.14
C LEU A 199 -3.55 -19.24 1.02
N LEU A 200 -4.69 -18.90 0.42
CA LEU A 200 -5.80 -18.29 1.14
C LEU A 200 -6.51 -19.31 2.03
N GLN A 201 -6.62 -20.58 1.60
CA GLN A 201 -7.09 -21.66 2.47
C GLN A 201 -6.20 -21.83 3.71
N VAL A 202 -4.88 -21.74 3.56
CA VAL A 202 -3.94 -21.74 4.70
C VAL A 202 -4.14 -20.51 5.59
N ALA A 203 -4.31 -19.32 5.01
CA ALA A 203 -4.55 -18.09 5.77
C ALA A 203 -5.87 -18.13 6.57
N MET A 204 -6.94 -18.66 5.99
CA MET A 204 -8.24 -18.86 6.65
C MET A 204 -8.15 -19.89 7.78
N GLU A 205 -7.40 -20.97 7.58
CA GLU A 205 -7.16 -21.96 8.64
C GLU A 205 -6.32 -21.38 9.79
N ILE A 206 -5.30 -20.57 9.47
CA ILE A 206 -4.54 -19.82 10.47
C ILE A 206 -5.48 -18.94 11.31
N ASP A 207 -6.39 -18.19 10.68
CA ASP A 207 -7.35 -17.35 11.38
C ASP A 207 -8.28 -18.18 12.27
N ARG A 208 -8.82 -19.29 11.74
CA ARG A 208 -9.70 -20.20 12.51
C ARG A 208 -9.02 -20.73 13.76
N VAL A 209 -7.77 -21.20 13.64
CA VAL A 209 -7.00 -21.75 14.76
C VAL A 209 -6.59 -20.63 15.73
N ALA A 210 -6.03 -19.54 15.24
CA ALA A 210 -5.55 -18.44 16.10
C ALA A 210 -6.70 -17.73 16.84
N ASN A 211 -7.89 -17.61 16.23
CA ASN A 211 -9.03 -16.94 16.87
C ASN A 211 -9.61 -17.74 18.06
N THR A 212 -9.34 -19.05 18.14
CA THR A 212 -9.79 -19.93 19.22
C THR A 212 -8.67 -20.37 20.19
N ASP A 213 -7.40 -20.19 19.82
CA ASP A 213 -6.26 -20.56 20.67
C ASP A 213 -6.10 -19.59 21.87
N PRO A 214 -6.02 -20.10 23.12
CA PRO A 214 -5.92 -19.29 24.34
C PRO A 214 -4.80 -18.24 24.31
N TYR A 215 -3.66 -18.56 23.68
CA TYR A 215 -2.52 -17.64 23.60
C TYR A 215 -2.90 -16.31 22.96
N PHE A 216 -3.63 -16.36 21.84
CA PHE A 216 -4.02 -15.18 21.06
C PHE A 216 -5.24 -14.49 21.68
N VAL A 217 -6.20 -15.27 22.18
CA VAL A 217 -7.40 -14.75 22.84
C VAL A 217 -7.04 -13.93 24.08
N GLU A 218 -6.23 -14.47 24.99
CA GLU A 218 -5.80 -13.79 26.22
C GLU A 218 -5.02 -12.50 25.92
N ARG A 219 -4.22 -12.51 24.84
CA ARG A 219 -3.42 -11.36 24.40
C ARG A 219 -4.20 -10.38 23.53
N LYS A 220 -5.48 -10.65 23.27
CA LYS A 220 -6.34 -9.86 22.39
C LYS A 220 -5.72 -9.64 21.01
N LEU A 221 -5.03 -10.66 20.49
CA LEU A 221 -4.52 -10.69 19.14
C LEU A 221 -5.64 -11.17 18.22
N LYS A 222 -6.10 -10.29 17.34
CA LYS A 222 -7.18 -10.55 16.39
C LYS A 222 -6.70 -10.29 14.97
N VAL A 223 -7.33 -10.95 14.00
CA VAL A 223 -7.08 -10.68 12.59
C VAL A 223 -7.24 -9.20 12.28
N ASN A 224 -6.37 -8.69 11.42
CA ASN A 224 -6.42 -7.34 10.88
C ASN A 224 -6.55 -7.39 9.34
N VAL A 225 -6.71 -6.21 8.72
CA VAL A 225 -6.90 -6.09 7.27
C VAL A 225 -5.78 -6.75 6.44
N ASP A 226 -4.56 -6.85 6.98
CA ASP A 226 -3.37 -7.27 6.24
C ASP A 226 -3.34 -8.80 6.00
N LEU A 227 -4.04 -9.60 6.81
CA LEU A 227 -4.07 -11.07 6.61
C LEU A 227 -4.70 -11.42 5.25
N TYR A 228 -5.80 -10.76 4.91
CA TYR A 228 -6.63 -11.10 3.77
C TYR A 228 -6.49 -10.10 2.62
N GLY A 229 -6.21 -8.83 2.91
CA GLY A 229 -6.31 -7.75 1.93
C GLY A 229 -5.42 -7.93 0.70
N CYS A 230 -4.26 -8.59 0.86
CA CYS A 230 -3.37 -8.87 -0.25
C CYS A 230 -3.87 -9.99 -1.15
N PHE A 231 -4.60 -10.97 -0.60
CA PHE A 231 -5.14 -12.10 -1.35
C PHE A 231 -6.34 -11.71 -2.21
N ILE A 232 -7.10 -10.70 -1.80
CA ILE A 232 -8.21 -10.16 -2.60
C ILE A 232 -7.70 -9.70 -3.97
N TYR A 233 -6.54 -9.03 -4.03
CA TYR A 233 -5.91 -8.67 -5.30
C TYR A 233 -5.68 -9.88 -6.21
N THR A 234 -5.09 -10.97 -5.67
CA THR A 234 -4.89 -12.19 -6.45
C THR A 234 -6.18 -12.87 -6.85
N ALA A 235 -7.22 -12.84 -6.01
CA ALA A 235 -8.55 -13.39 -6.31
C ALA A 235 -9.24 -12.63 -7.45
N MET A 236 -8.89 -11.36 -7.66
CA MET A 236 -9.33 -10.55 -8.81
C MET A 236 -8.43 -10.69 -10.04
N GLY A 237 -7.49 -11.64 -10.04
CA GLY A 237 -6.54 -11.85 -11.14
C GLY A 237 -5.40 -10.83 -11.21
N ILE A 238 -5.24 -9.97 -10.20
CA ILE A 238 -4.08 -9.08 -10.12
C ILE A 238 -2.86 -9.90 -9.73
N ASP A 239 -1.86 -9.82 -10.57
CA ASP A 239 -0.62 -10.54 -10.43
C ASP A 239 0.16 -10.13 -9.16
N ARG A 240 0.59 -11.12 -8.36
CA ARG A 240 1.35 -10.89 -7.13
C ARG A 240 2.51 -9.90 -7.31
N VAL A 241 3.22 -9.99 -8.45
CA VAL A 241 4.43 -9.19 -8.70
C VAL A 241 4.20 -7.68 -8.77
N ILE A 242 2.94 -7.23 -8.95
CA ILE A 242 2.58 -5.81 -9.04
C ILE A 242 1.70 -5.32 -7.90
N ILE A 243 1.18 -6.21 -7.04
CA ILE A 243 0.32 -5.84 -5.90
C ILE A 243 0.92 -4.71 -5.06
N PRO A 244 2.21 -4.77 -4.64
CA PRO A 244 2.80 -3.66 -3.87
C PRO A 244 2.76 -2.32 -4.61
N GLY A 245 2.93 -2.34 -5.95
CA GLY A 245 2.84 -1.14 -6.78
C GLY A 245 1.41 -0.61 -6.89
N VAL A 246 0.41 -1.48 -7.04
CA VAL A 246 -1.00 -1.09 -7.10
C VAL A 246 -1.45 -0.51 -5.76
N MET A 247 -1.10 -1.15 -4.65
CA MET A 247 -1.37 -0.65 -3.29
C MET A 247 -0.66 0.69 -3.00
N LEU A 248 0.50 0.90 -3.61
CA LEU A 248 1.20 2.18 -3.47
C LEU A 248 0.40 3.33 -4.10
N ILE A 249 -0.33 3.08 -5.20
CA ILE A 249 -1.20 4.08 -5.82
C ILE A 249 -2.34 4.45 -4.86
N SER A 250 -2.98 3.46 -4.21
CA SER A 250 -4.04 3.75 -3.24
C SER A 250 -3.53 4.62 -2.09
N ARG A 251 -2.32 4.33 -1.58
CA ARG A 251 -1.71 5.07 -0.48
C ARG A 251 -1.27 6.49 -0.86
N ALA A 252 -1.12 6.79 -2.15
CA ALA A 252 -0.69 8.08 -2.64
C ALA A 252 -1.61 9.21 -2.16
N GLY A 253 -2.93 9.00 -2.17
CA GLY A 253 -3.89 10.00 -1.72
C GLY A 253 -3.62 10.51 -0.30
N GLY A 254 -3.44 9.61 0.67
CA GLY A 254 -3.14 9.98 2.06
C GLY A 254 -1.78 10.65 2.22
N VAL A 255 -0.73 10.14 1.58
CA VAL A 255 0.61 10.76 1.65
C VAL A 255 0.59 12.17 1.04
N MET A 256 -0.12 12.35 -0.07
CA MET A 256 -0.29 13.64 -0.74
C MET A 256 -1.14 14.60 0.11
N ALA A 257 -2.16 14.13 0.82
CA ALA A 257 -2.95 14.94 1.75
C ALA A 257 -2.09 15.47 2.92
N HIS A 258 -1.25 14.61 3.51
CA HIS A 258 -0.30 15.04 4.55
C HIS A 258 0.74 16.04 4.03
N TRP A 259 1.28 15.83 2.82
CA TRP A 259 2.19 16.78 2.20
C TRP A 259 1.51 18.14 1.94
N ARG A 260 0.28 18.11 1.42
CA ARG A 260 -0.55 19.30 1.18
C ARG A 260 -0.77 20.09 2.45
N GLU A 261 -1.11 19.40 3.54
CA GLU A 261 -1.24 20.00 4.86
C GLU A 261 0.07 20.68 5.29
N ALA A 262 1.20 19.99 5.16
CA ALA A 262 2.50 20.57 5.50
C ALA A 262 2.82 21.84 4.69
N MET A 263 2.39 21.93 3.43
CA MET A 263 2.60 23.13 2.59
C MET A 263 1.74 24.33 3.02
N SER A 264 0.69 24.15 3.83
CA SER A 264 -0.11 25.24 4.40
C SER A 264 0.29 25.62 5.83
N GLN A 265 1.16 24.83 6.48
CA GLN A 265 1.64 25.10 7.83
C GLN A 265 2.87 26.03 7.84
N PRO A 266 3.13 26.75 8.94
CA PRO A 266 4.36 27.52 9.11
C PRO A 266 5.61 26.68 8.82
N ILE A 267 6.55 27.24 8.05
CA ILE A 267 7.76 26.53 7.65
C ILE A 267 8.57 26.16 8.89
N LYS A 268 8.78 24.86 9.07
CA LYS A 268 9.64 24.31 10.11
C LYS A 268 10.37 23.08 9.60
N ILE A 269 11.66 23.23 9.35
CA ILE A 269 12.52 22.09 9.00
C ILE A 269 12.64 21.13 10.18
N TRP A 270 12.49 19.82 9.91
CA TRP A 270 12.62 18.79 10.93
C TRP A 270 14.10 18.46 11.13
N ARG A 271 14.67 18.92 12.25
CA ARG A 271 16.07 18.65 12.66
C ARG A 271 16.10 18.01 14.05
N PRO A 272 15.80 16.71 14.18
CA PRO A 272 15.83 16.03 15.47
C PRO A 272 17.25 16.04 16.06
N MET A 273 17.34 16.12 17.39
CA MET A 273 18.61 15.97 18.11
C MET A 273 18.87 14.50 18.42
N GLN A 274 20.15 14.14 18.57
CA GLN A 274 20.57 12.83 19.04
C GLN A 274 21.33 12.96 20.36
N LYS A 275 21.09 12.04 21.30
CA LYS A 275 21.94 11.85 22.47
C LYS A 275 22.89 10.69 22.18
N TYR A 276 24.10 11.01 21.74
CA TYR A 276 25.13 10.02 21.49
C TYR A 276 25.50 9.33 22.81
N LYS A 277 25.48 7.99 22.82
CA LYS A 277 26.00 7.19 23.94
C LYS A 277 27.32 6.58 23.47
N LEU A 278 28.41 7.06 24.05
CA LEU A 278 29.75 6.46 23.93
C LEU A 278 29.78 5.13 24.69
#